data_AF-A0A1V6LUW0-F1
#
_entry.id   AF-A0A1V6LUW0-F1
#
_cell.length_a   1.000
_cell.length_b   1.000
_cell.length_c   1.000
_cell.angle_alpha   90.00
_cell.angle_beta   90.00
_cell.angle_gamma   90.00
#
_symmetry.space_group_name_H-M   'P 1'
#
loop_
_entity.id
_entity.type
_entity.pdbx_description
1 polymer ?
#
loop_
_entity_poly.entity_id
_entity_poly.type
_entity_poly.pdbx_seq_one_letter_code
_entity_poly.pdbx_strand_id
1 'polypeptide(L)'
;MDSTDDFDGTWTALTGVPTDLLDGDADTQYTAGAGLTLTGTEFAVDATTLPNFGTTDLTQTATEDRNYNINGNDLFFRNGQIGIGALAGAPQSMLDVNGQIQARDGFAANTGSVTNPHYGFATNGDTNTGMYRISEDNLGFTTGGIEALRIDDNQNVGVGSTNPTSKLDIAGSVAKPITVENTSITLDETNYTVILDGTTAIILPMAGTCEGRVYRIIARGNSYTLNINILDSDGGGIDETSGTTRNLVLQSDGTNWYQIN
;
A
#
# COMPACT_ATOMS: atom_id res chain seq x y z
N MET A 1 -90.34 20.74 -0.60
CA MET A 1 -90.21 19.48 -1.33
C MET A 1 -90.43 19.87 -2.77
N ASP A 2 -89.34 19.99 -3.52
CA ASP A 2 -89.45 20.47 -4.90
C ASP A 2 -90.14 19.39 -5.74
N SER A 3 -91.10 19.79 -6.57
CA SER A 3 -91.69 18.96 -7.63
C SER A 3 -90.67 18.48 -8.67
N THR A 4 -89.44 18.99 -8.61
CA THR A 4 -88.32 18.60 -9.46
C THR A 4 -87.33 17.70 -8.72
N ASP A 5 -87.80 16.75 -7.91
CA ASP A 5 -86.93 15.63 -7.50
C ASP A 5 -86.61 14.81 -8.77
N ASP A 6 -85.63 15.30 -9.51
CA ASP A 6 -85.19 14.85 -10.84
C ASP A 6 -84.18 13.71 -10.75
N PHE A 7 -83.78 13.35 -9.53
CA PHE A 7 -82.94 12.21 -9.27
C PHE A 7 -83.74 11.07 -8.63
N ASP A 8 -84.19 10.15 -9.45
CA ASP A 8 -84.95 8.94 -9.05
C ASP A 8 -84.11 7.89 -8.30
N GLY A 9 -82.92 8.27 -7.83
CA GLY A 9 -81.95 7.39 -7.18
C GLY A 9 -81.14 6.53 -8.14
N THR A 10 -81.37 6.62 -9.45
CA THR A 10 -80.59 5.93 -10.47
C THR A 10 -79.77 6.92 -11.29
N TRP A 11 -78.48 6.62 -11.46
CA TRP A 11 -77.56 7.45 -12.26
C TRP A 11 -77.97 7.53 -13.73
N THR A 12 -78.87 6.65 -14.20
CA THR A 12 -79.40 6.61 -15.56
C THR A 12 -80.37 7.74 -15.90
N ALA A 13 -80.94 8.43 -14.91
CA ALA A 13 -81.89 9.53 -15.14
C ALA A 13 -81.21 10.90 -15.37
N LEU A 14 -79.91 11.03 -15.07
CA LEU A 14 -79.17 12.27 -15.27
C LEU A 14 -78.90 12.51 -16.76
N THR A 15 -79.39 13.63 -17.27
CA THR A 15 -79.12 14.07 -18.65
C THR A 15 -77.96 15.08 -18.65
N GLY A 16 -77.07 15.01 -19.64
CA GLY A 16 -75.91 15.91 -19.73
C GLY A 16 -74.71 15.53 -18.86
N VAL A 17 -74.65 14.28 -18.38
CA VAL A 17 -73.43 13.74 -17.75
C VAL A 17 -72.29 13.84 -18.78
N PRO A 18 -71.15 14.47 -18.42
CA PRO A 18 -69.96 14.51 -19.28
C PRO A 18 -69.61 13.11 -19.80
N THR A 19 -69.29 13.00 -21.08
CA THR A 19 -69.12 11.70 -21.77
C THR A 19 -68.04 10.82 -21.12
N ASP A 20 -67.04 11.44 -20.49
CA ASP A 20 -65.95 10.80 -19.74
C ASP A 20 -66.41 10.11 -18.45
N LEU A 21 -67.64 10.35 -17.98
CA LEU A 21 -68.23 9.71 -16.80
C LEU A 21 -69.30 8.65 -17.17
N LEU A 22 -69.57 8.43 -18.47
CA LEU A 22 -70.64 7.56 -18.98
C LEU A 22 -70.16 6.31 -19.75
N ASP A 23 -68.87 6.21 -20.09
CA ASP A 23 -68.39 5.15 -20.99
C ASP A 23 -68.07 3.81 -20.30
N GLY A 24 -68.23 3.74 -18.98
CA GLY A 24 -68.05 2.50 -18.21
C GLY A 24 -66.59 2.04 -18.10
N ASP A 25 -65.63 2.86 -18.55
CA ASP A 25 -64.27 2.78 -18.09
C ASP A 25 -64.09 3.74 -16.90
N ALA A 26 -63.43 3.30 -15.85
CA ALA A 26 -63.07 4.19 -14.75
C ALA A 26 -61.84 4.97 -15.20
N ASP A 27 -62.01 5.99 -16.05
CA ASP A 27 -61.21 7.22 -16.27
C ASP A 27 -59.68 7.16 -16.12
N THR A 28 -59.08 5.98 -16.25
CA THR A 28 -57.64 5.75 -16.14
C THR A 28 -57.19 4.80 -17.23
N GLN A 29 -57.19 5.31 -18.47
CA GLN A 29 -56.43 4.73 -19.58
C GLN A 29 -54.92 4.91 -19.34
N TYR A 30 -54.38 4.18 -18.37
CA TYR A 30 -52.94 3.97 -18.28
C TYR A 30 -52.58 2.76 -19.16
N THR A 31 -52.02 3.03 -20.34
CA THR A 31 -51.32 1.98 -21.07
C THR A 31 -49.97 1.77 -20.39
N ALA A 32 -49.77 0.61 -19.77
CA ALA A 32 -48.49 0.32 -19.15
C ALA A 32 -47.39 0.29 -20.22
N GLY A 33 -46.30 1.02 -19.99
CA GLY A 33 -45.11 0.97 -20.85
C GLY A 33 -44.40 -0.39 -20.72
N ALA A 34 -43.36 -0.61 -21.55
CA ALA A 34 -42.51 -1.79 -21.39
C ALA A 34 -41.98 -1.89 -19.96
N GLY A 35 -42.16 -3.04 -19.29
CA GLY A 35 -41.72 -3.23 -17.91
C GLY A 35 -42.74 -2.96 -16.80
N LEU A 36 -43.92 -2.46 -17.14
CA LEU A 36 -45.00 -2.24 -16.19
C LEU A 36 -46.22 -3.06 -16.61
N THR A 37 -46.95 -3.61 -15.63
CA THR A 37 -48.24 -4.24 -15.84
C THR A 37 -49.27 -3.58 -14.93
N LEU A 38 -50.46 -3.31 -15.46
CA LEU A 38 -51.61 -2.80 -14.71
C LEU A 38 -52.67 -3.90 -14.69
N THR A 39 -52.99 -4.41 -13.50
CA THR A 39 -54.05 -5.42 -13.30
C THR A 39 -55.10 -4.87 -12.35
N GLY A 40 -56.30 -4.59 -12.85
CA GLY A 40 -57.32 -3.89 -12.07
C GLY A 40 -56.82 -2.52 -11.63
N THR A 41 -56.71 -2.29 -10.31
CA THR A 41 -56.19 -1.05 -9.72
C THR A 41 -54.76 -1.18 -9.18
N GLU A 42 -54.03 -2.24 -9.54
CA GLU A 42 -52.67 -2.50 -9.05
C GLU A 42 -51.64 -2.37 -10.17
N PHE A 43 -50.62 -1.54 -9.92
CA PHE A 43 -49.43 -1.47 -10.75
C PHE A 43 -48.40 -2.48 -10.25
N ALA A 44 -47.95 -3.36 -11.14
CA ALA A 44 -46.84 -4.26 -10.91
C ALA A 44 -45.69 -3.97 -11.88
N VAL A 45 -44.47 -4.24 -11.43
CA VAL A 45 -43.26 -4.10 -12.23
C VAL A 45 -42.92 -5.47 -12.80
N ASP A 46 -42.85 -5.58 -14.12
CA ASP A 46 -42.33 -6.77 -14.77
C ASP A 46 -40.80 -6.74 -14.75
N ALA A 47 -40.24 -7.31 -13.70
CA ALA A 47 -38.81 -7.45 -13.50
C ALA A 47 -38.10 -8.30 -14.58
N THR A 48 -38.84 -9.01 -15.44
CA THR A 48 -38.24 -9.78 -16.55
C THR A 48 -37.94 -8.92 -17.78
N THR A 49 -38.63 -7.79 -17.92
CA THR A 49 -38.43 -6.83 -19.02
C THR A 49 -37.70 -5.56 -18.56
N LEU A 50 -37.56 -5.35 -17.25
CA LEU A 50 -36.68 -4.33 -16.67
C LEU A 50 -35.48 -4.99 -15.97
N PRO A 51 -34.35 -5.17 -16.67
CA PRO A 51 -33.24 -6.00 -16.22
C PRO A 51 -32.54 -5.51 -14.96
N ASN A 52 -32.83 -4.29 -14.46
CA ASN A 52 -32.28 -3.78 -13.20
C ASN A 52 -33.19 -4.04 -11.98
N PHE A 53 -34.36 -4.68 -12.18
CA PHE A 53 -35.30 -5.09 -11.13
C PHE A 53 -35.37 -6.63 -10.97
N GLY A 54 -34.64 -7.38 -11.78
CA GLY A 54 -34.53 -8.84 -11.66
C GLY A 54 -33.88 -9.26 -10.34
N THR A 55 -34.28 -10.42 -9.80
CA THR A 55 -33.74 -10.96 -8.54
C THR A 55 -32.56 -11.92 -8.73
N THR A 56 -32.19 -12.23 -9.97
CA THR A 56 -31.08 -13.12 -10.34
C THR A 56 -30.36 -12.59 -11.59
N ASP A 57 -29.03 -12.69 -11.60
CA ASP A 57 -28.15 -12.37 -12.74
C ASP A 57 -28.39 -11.02 -13.43
N LEU A 58 -28.37 -9.93 -12.64
CA LEU A 58 -28.36 -8.54 -13.11
C LEU A 58 -27.09 -8.26 -13.94
N THR A 59 -27.06 -8.70 -15.20
CA THR A 59 -25.93 -8.54 -16.11
C THR A 59 -25.73 -7.08 -16.46
N GLN A 60 -24.57 -6.52 -16.16
CA GLN A 60 -24.21 -5.18 -16.61
C GLN A 60 -23.70 -5.28 -18.05
N THR A 61 -24.41 -4.66 -19.00
CA THR A 61 -23.90 -4.59 -20.38
C THR A 61 -22.73 -3.60 -20.45
N ALA A 62 -21.83 -3.77 -21.42
CA ALA A 62 -20.65 -2.90 -21.56
C ALA A 62 -20.97 -1.42 -21.80
N THR A 63 -22.24 -1.10 -22.08
CA THR A 63 -22.74 0.27 -22.30
C THR A 63 -23.51 0.83 -21.09
N GLU A 64 -23.70 0.05 -20.03
CA GLU A 64 -24.46 0.44 -18.85
C GLU A 64 -23.53 0.74 -17.68
N ASP A 65 -23.49 1.99 -17.24
CA ASP A 65 -22.86 2.38 -15.96
C ASP A 65 -23.88 2.24 -14.83
N ARG A 66 -23.49 1.63 -13.71
CA ARG A 66 -24.30 1.55 -12.49
C ARG A 66 -23.61 2.33 -11.38
N ASN A 67 -24.23 3.43 -10.95
CA ASN A 67 -23.69 4.29 -9.90
C ASN A 67 -24.57 4.23 -8.65
N TYR A 68 -23.97 3.84 -7.53
CA TYR A 68 -24.58 3.92 -6.21
C TYR A 68 -24.02 5.15 -5.50
N ASN A 69 -24.83 6.21 -5.40
CA ASN A 69 -24.43 7.46 -4.77
C ASN A 69 -24.40 7.30 -3.23
N ILE A 70 -23.20 7.33 -2.65
CA ILE A 70 -22.98 7.26 -1.20
C ILE A 70 -22.64 8.66 -0.69
N ASN A 71 -23.60 9.59 -0.81
CA ASN A 71 -23.44 11.00 -0.44
C ASN A 71 -22.20 11.65 -1.06
N GLY A 72 -21.95 11.40 -2.35
CA GLY A 72 -20.78 11.91 -3.09
C GLY A 72 -19.54 11.01 -3.08
N ASN A 73 -19.58 9.87 -2.38
CA ASN A 73 -18.55 8.82 -2.44
C ASN A 73 -19.07 7.63 -3.24
N ASP A 74 -19.28 7.82 -4.54
CA ASP A 74 -19.98 6.84 -5.37
C ASP A 74 -19.25 5.48 -5.40
N LEU A 75 -20.02 4.39 -5.33
CA LEU A 75 -19.59 3.06 -5.77
C LEU A 75 -20.15 2.87 -7.16
N PHE A 76 -19.30 2.65 -8.15
CA PHE A 76 -19.77 2.47 -9.52
C PHE A 76 -19.10 1.30 -10.23
N PHE A 77 -19.86 0.67 -11.12
CA PHE A 77 -19.40 -0.39 -11.98
C PHE A 77 -19.36 0.15 -13.41
N ARG A 78 -18.23 0.03 -14.10
CA ARG A 78 -18.02 0.59 -15.44
C ARG A 78 -17.06 -0.28 -16.23
N ASN A 79 -17.43 -0.72 -17.42
CA ASN A 79 -16.59 -1.56 -18.29
C ASN A 79 -15.97 -2.80 -17.61
N GLY A 80 -16.72 -3.44 -16.69
CA GLY A 80 -16.22 -4.60 -15.92
C GLY A 80 -15.22 -4.27 -14.80
N GLN A 81 -15.04 -2.98 -14.47
CA GLN A 81 -14.23 -2.49 -13.37
C GLN A 81 -15.11 -1.91 -12.26
N ILE A 82 -14.57 -1.83 -11.05
CA ILE A 82 -15.19 -1.26 -9.86
C ILE A 82 -14.43 0.02 -9.49
N GLY A 83 -15.15 1.13 -9.43
CA GLY A 83 -14.67 2.41 -8.91
C GLY A 83 -15.29 2.72 -7.55
N ILE A 84 -14.49 3.22 -6.60
CA ILE A 84 -14.96 3.66 -5.27
C ILE A 84 -14.45 5.08 -5.00
N GLY A 85 -15.37 5.98 -4.65
CA GLY A 85 -15.07 7.39 -4.40
C GLY A 85 -15.07 8.24 -5.67
N ALA A 86 -14.81 9.54 -5.51
CA ALA A 86 -14.85 10.52 -6.60
C ALA A 86 -13.63 10.42 -7.54
N LEU A 87 -13.54 9.37 -8.35
CA LEU A 87 -12.42 9.12 -9.27
C LEU A 87 -12.31 10.19 -10.36
N ALA A 88 -11.07 10.56 -10.71
CA ALA A 88 -10.78 11.46 -11.81
C ALA A 88 -10.83 10.72 -13.16
N GLY A 89 -12.03 10.37 -13.62
CA GLY A 89 -12.25 9.64 -14.87
C GLY A 89 -12.69 8.19 -14.67
N ALA A 90 -12.48 7.36 -15.70
CA ALA A 90 -12.80 5.92 -15.63
C ALA A 90 -11.75 5.16 -14.78
N PRO A 91 -12.13 4.03 -14.14
CA PRO A 91 -11.20 3.23 -13.35
C PRO A 91 -9.99 2.77 -14.18
N GLN A 92 -8.79 2.88 -13.60
CA GLN A 92 -7.56 2.46 -14.28
C GLN A 92 -7.17 1.01 -14.01
N SER A 93 -7.84 0.36 -13.06
CA SER A 93 -7.64 -1.03 -12.66
C SER A 93 -8.99 -1.73 -12.43
N MET A 94 -9.00 -3.06 -12.28
CA MET A 94 -10.23 -3.80 -12.00
C MET A 94 -10.94 -3.30 -10.73
N LEU A 95 -10.16 -2.86 -9.73
CA LEU A 95 -10.64 -2.13 -8.58
C LEU A 95 -9.80 -0.85 -8.47
N ASP A 96 -10.45 0.30 -8.58
CA ASP A 96 -9.83 1.63 -8.45
C ASP A 96 -10.54 2.38 -7.32
N VAL A 97 -9.77 2.90 -6.37
CA VAL A 97 -10.31 3.51 -5.15
C VAL A 97 -9.66 4.87 -4.98
N ASN A 98 -10.46 5.93 -5.07
CA ASN A 98 -10.03 7.26 -4.65
C ASN A 98 -10.09 7.34 -3.12
N GLY A 99 -9.07 6.80 -2.45
CA GLY A 99 -8.97 6.76 -1.00
C GLY A 99 -8.05 5.67 -0.49
N GLN A 100 -8.03 5.50 0.84
CA GLN A 100 -7.28 4.42 1.49
C GLN A 100 -8.07 3.11 1.43
N ILE A 101 -7.38 2.01 1.08
CA ILE A 101 -7.93 0.65 1.15
C ILE A 101 -7.40 -0.01 2.42
N GLN A 102 -8.29 -0.54 3.27
CA GLN A 102 -7.94 -1.32 4.45
C GLN A 102 -8.47 -2.75 4.31
N ALA A 103 -7.60 -3.75 4.44
CA ALA A 103 -7.97 -5.15 4.60
C ALA A 103 -7.80 -5.55 6.08
N ARG A 104 -8.82 -6.19 6.68
CA ARG A 104 -8.76 -6.64 8.10
C ARG A 104 -8.02 -7.96 8.28
N ASP A 105 -8.15 -8.85 7.30
CA ASP A 105 -7.53 -10.19 7.33
C ASP A 105 -6.33 -10.29 6.37
N GLY A 106 -6.12 -9.29 5.52
CA GLY A 106 -4.98 -9.17 4.60
C GLY A 106 -5.35 -9.24 3.13
N PHE A 107 -4.33 -9.11 2.28
CA PHE A 107 -4.42 -9.39 0.84
C PHE A 107 -3.87 -10.78 0.57
N ALA A 108 -4.60 -11.59 -0.20
CA ALA A 108 -4.13 -12.90 -0.62
C ALA A 108 -3.35 -12.77 -1.93
N ALA A 109 -2.17 -13.38 -2.00
CA ALA A 109 -1.34 -13.43 -3.19
C ALA A 109 -0.72 -14.82 -3.37
N ASN A 110 -0.74 -15.32 -4.61
CA ASN A 110 -0.05 -16.54 -5.00
C ASN A 110 1.49 -16.34 -5.03
N THR A 111 2.25 -17.39 -5.32
CA THR A 111 3.68 -17.28 -5.60
C THR A 111 3.92 -16.47 -6.87
N GLY A 112 4.81 -15.48 -6.80
CA GLY A 112 5.15 -14.61 -7.93
C GLY A 112 6.47 -14.96 -8.59
N SER A 113 6.87 -14.08 -9.52
CA SER A 113 8.17 -14.16 -10.18
C SER A 113 8.81 -12.79 -10.24
N VAL A 114 10.11 -12.74 -10.53
CA VAL A 114 10.86 -11.49 -10.72
C VAL A 114 10.26 -10.61 -11.83
N THR A 115 9.63 -11.20 -12.85
CA THR A 115 8.99 -10.47 -13.96
C THR A 115 7.50 -10.20 -13.77
N ASN A 116 6.90 -10.72 -12.70
CA ASN A 116 5.49 -10.56 -12.37
C ASN A 116 5.28 -10.70 -10.85
N PRO A 117 5.60 -9.66 -10.07
CA PRO A 117 5.37 -9.65 -8.63
C PRO A 117 3.89 -9.40 -8.32
N HIS A 118 3.32 -10.17 -7.39
CA HIS A 118 1.90 -10.09 -7.05
C HIS A 118 1.53 -8.82 -6.28
N TYR A 119 2.47 -8.25 -5.53
CA TYR A 119 2.37 -6.89 -5.00
C TYR A 119 3.22 -5.98 -5.89
N GLY A 120 2.72 -5.75 -7.11
CA GLY A 120 3.40 -4.98 -8.15
C GLY A 120 3.01 -3.50 -8.17
N PHE A 121 3.95 -2.65 -8.56
CA PHE A 121 3.71 -1.24 -8.86
C PHE A 121 3.54 -1.05 -10.37
N ALA A 122 2.53 -1.74 -10.92
CA ALA A 122 2.35 -1.83 -12.36
C ALA A 122 1.72 -0.55 -12.95
N THR A 123 2.56 0.35 -13.46
CA THR A 123 2.12 1.56 -14.16
C THR A 123 2.82 1.65 -15.51
N ASN A 124 2.14 2.18 -16.53
CA ASN A 124 2.73 2.44 -17.85
C ASN A 124 3.42 1.21 -18.50
N GLY A 125 2.91 0.00 -18.25
CA GLY A 125 3.46 -1.24 -18.79
C GLY A 125 4.67 -1.80 -18.03
N ASP A 126 5.10 -1.18 -16.93
CA ASP A 126 5.99 -1.84 -15.97
C ASP A 126 5.23 -3.00 -15.31
N THR A 127 5.74 -4.22 -15.46
CA THR A 127 5.17 -5.42 -14.81
C THR A 127 6.15 -6.08 -13.87
N ASN A 128 7.33 -5.50 -13.64
CA ASN A 128 8.47 -6.20 -13.04
C ASN A 128 9.10 -5.45 -11.86
N THR A 129 8.39 -4.45 -11.33
CA THR A 129 8.72 -3.73 -10.10
C THR A 129 7.71 -4.09 -9.00
N GLY A 130 8.19 -4.62 -7.87
CA GLY A 130 7.30 -4.95 -6.74
C GLY A 130 7.85 -5.97 -5.77
N MET A 131 6.94 -6.54 -4.98
CA MET A 131 7.19 -7.56 -3.96
C MET A 131 6.42 -8.84 -4.27
N TYR A 132 7.04 -10.00 -4.01
CA TYR A 132 6.41 -11.29 -4.29
C TYR A 132 6.85 -12.38 -3.32
N ARG A 133 5.98 -13.37 -3.15
CA ARG A 133 6.32 -14.63 -2.49
C ARG A 133 7.13 -15.48 -3.47
N ILE A 134 8.38 -15.79 -3.11
CA ILE A 134 9.27 -16.63 -3.92
C ILE A 134 8.84 -18.11 -3.77
N SER A 135 8.65 -18.52 -2.52
CA SER A 135 8.20 -19.84 -2.08
C SER A 135 7.53 -19.72 -0.71
N GLU A 136 7.28 -20.83 -0.03
CA GLU A 136 6.91 -20.81 1.39
C GLU A 136 7.97 -20.04 2.19
N ASP A 137 7.50 -19.15 3.07
CA ASP A 137 8.31 -18.34 3.99
C ASP A 137 9.46 -17.50 3.39
N ASN A 138 9.49 -17.34 2.07
CA ASN A 138 10.51 -16.56 1.35
C ASN A 138 9.88 -15.34 0.66
N LEU A 139 10.40 -14.16 0.97
CA LEU A 139 9.95 -12.87 0.43
C LEU A 139 10.99 -12.28 -0.52
N GLY A 140 10.55 -11.87 -1.70
CA GLY A 140 11.39 -11.25 -2.73
C GLY A 140 10.93 -9.84 -3.09
N PHE A 141 11.89 -8.99 -3.43
CA PHE A 141 11.70 -7.67 -4.01
C PHE A 141 12.40 -7.64 -5.35
N THR A 142 11.69 -7.17 -6.38
CA THR A 142 12.18 -7.13 -7.76
C THR A 142 12.09 -5.72 -8.33
N THR A 143 13.09 -5.37 -9.13
CA THR A 143 13.10 -4.18 -9.98
C THR A 143 13.72 -4.55 -11.33
N GLY A 144 13.12 -4.10 -12.43
CA GLY A 144 13.64 -4.39 -13.77
C GLY A 144 13.68 -5.88 -14.12
N GLY A 145 12.87 -6.72 -13.45
CA GLY A 145 12.85 -8.16 -13.69
C GLY A 145 13.98 -8.95 -13.00
N ILE A 146 14.66 -8.35 -12.03
CA ILE A 146 15.77 -8.96 -11.28
C ILE A 146 15.45 -8.91 -9.79
N GLU A 147 15.70 -10.01 -9.08
CA GLU A 147 15.60 -10.06 -7.63
C GLU A 147 16.68 -9.16 -7.00
N ALA A 148 16.25 -8.04 -6.42
CA ALA A 148 17.13 -7.06 -5.80
C ALA A 148 17.37 -7.35 -4.32
N LEU A 149 16.35 -7.86 -3.62
CA LEU A 149 16.43 -8.22 -2.21
C LEU A 149 15.60 -9.47 -1.91
N ARG A 150 16.13 -10.34 -1.04
CA ARG A 150 15.47 -11.54 -0.51
C ARG A 150 15.48 -11.53 1.01
N ILE A 151 14.41 -12.03 1.62
CA ILE A 151 14.40 -12.55 2.99
C ILE A 151 14.02 -14.02 2.90
N ASP A 152 14.92 -14.91 3.31
CA ASP A 152 14.69 -16.35 3.26
C ASP A 152 13.92 -16.88 4.48
N ASP A 153 13.60 -18.18 4.45
CA ASP A 153 12.93 -18.92 5.52
C ASP A 153 13.75 -19.03 6.83
N ASN A 154 15.04 -18.69 6.78
CA ASN A 154 15.95 -18.61 7.93
C ASN A 154 16.17 -17.15 8.40
N GLN A 155 15.37 -16.21 7.89
CA GLN A 155 15.45 -14.77 8.17
C GLN A 155 16.81 -14.16 7.82
N ASN A 156 17.48 -14.69 6.78
CA ASN A 156 18.65 -14.07 6.19
C ASN A 156 18.23 -13.09 5.10
N VAL A 157 18.85 -11.92 5.09
CA VAL A 157 18.61 -10.87 4.10
C VAL A 157 19.70 -10.93 3.03
N GLY A 158 19.33 -11.24 1.79
CA GLY A 158 20.19 -11.14 0.63
C GLY A 158 19.97 -9.84 -0.13
N VAL A 159 21.04 -9.09 -0.43
CA VAL A 159 21.02 -7.93 -1.33
C VAL A 159 21.80 -8.29 -2.60
N GLY A 160 21.09 -8.46 -3.71
CA GLY A 160 21.64 -9.02 -4.95
C GLY A 160 22.07 -10.50 -4.86
N SER A 161 21.79 -11.18 -3.74
CA SER A 161 22.07 -12.60 -3.50
C SER A 161 20.76 -13.37 -3.37
N THR A 162 20.58 -14.41 -4.18
CA THR A 162 19.41 -15.30 -4.11
C THR A 162 19.59 -16.44 -3.11
N ASN A 163 20.79 -16.63 -2.55
CA ASN A 163 21.11 -17.69 -1.60
C ASN A 163 21.95 -17.11 -0.45
N PRO A 164 21.37 -16.24 0.39
CA PRO A 164 22.14 -15.58 1.44
C PRO A 164 22.73 -16.61 2.42
N THR A 165 24.04 -16.55 2.65
CA THR A 165 24.73 -17.49 3.57
C THR A 165 24.97 -16.92 4.97
N SER A 166 24.39 -15.76 5.28
CA SER A 166 24.54 -15.03 6.54
C SER A 166 23.35 -14.11 6.75
N LYS A 167 23.13 -13.62 7.98
CA LYS A 167 21.97 -12.78 8.32
C LYS A 167 21.81 -11.54 7.42
N LEU A 168 22.93 -10.99 6.97
CA LEU A 168 22.99 -10.02 5.89
C LEU A 168 24.08 -10.47 4.92
N ASP A 169 23.70 -10.80 3.69
CA ASP A 169 24.60 -11.18 2.61
C ASP A 169 24.43 -10.18 1.44
N ILE A 170 25.52 -9.52 1.06
CA ILE A 170 25.51 -8.49 0.02
C ILE A 170 26.41 -8.96 -1.11
N ALA A 171 25.82 -9.31 -2.25
CA ALA A 171 26.56 -9.67 -3.46
C ALA A 171 27.02 -8.40 -4.21
N GLY A 172 27.90 -7.61 -3.59
CA GLY A 172 28.40 -6.37 -4.17
C GLY A 172 29.10 -5.45 -3.19
N SER A 173 29.39 -4.23 -3.63
CA SER A 173 30.06 -3.20 -2.82
C SER A 173 29.11 -2.58 -1.80
N VAL A 174 29.63 -2.25 -0.61
CA VAL A 174 28.91 -1.52 0.44
C VAL A 174 29.49 -0.11 0.58
N ALA A 175 28.68 0.91 0.34
CA ALA A 175 29.05 2.29 0.67
C ALA A 175 28.95 2.51 2.18
N LYS A 176 29.97 3.11 2.78
CA LYS A 176 30.00 3.48 4.20
C LYS A 176 30.35 4.96 4.35
N PRO A 177 29.84 5.66 5.38
CA PRO A 177 30.20 7.05 5.65
C PRO A 177 31.70 7.24 5.83
N ILE A 178 32.22 8.34 5.28
CA ILE A 178 33.61 8.76 5.44
C ILE A 178 33.67 10.27 5.68
N THR A 179 34.35 10.69 6.74
CA THR A 179 34.57 12.11 7.05
C THR A 179 36.05 12.43 7.24
N VAL A 180 36.40 13.70 7.10
CA VAL A 180 37.74 14.23 7.35
C VAL A 180 37.61 15.32 8.41
N GLU A 181 38.29 15.15 9.53
CA GLU A 181 38.15 15.99 10.73
C GLU A 181 39.49 16.64 11.08
N ASN A 182 39.46 17.95 11.34
CA ASN A 182 40.63 18.73 11.78
C ASN A 182 40.49 19.25 13.22
N THR A 183 39.40 18.90 13.90
CA THR A 183 39.12 19.19 15.31
C THR A 183 38.63 17.94 16.03
N SER A 184 38.46 18.02 17.35
CA SER A 184 37.87 16.93 18.12
C SER A 184 36.49 16.53 17.60
N ILE A 185 36.19 15.23 17.63
CA ILE A 185 34.94 14.63 17.14
C ILE A 185 34.35 13.66 18.18
N THR A 186 33.02 13.66 18.28
CA THR A 186 32.26 12.61 18.98
C THR A 186 31.68 11.66 17.95
N LEU A 187 31.98 10.37 18.08
CA LEU A 187 31.51 9.34 17.15
C LEU A 187 30.11 8.84 17.52
N ASP A 188 29.22 8.79 16.55
CA ASP A 188 27.85 8.28 16.68
C ASP A 188 27.50 7.23 15.61
N GLU A 189 26.23 6.83 15.51
CA GLU A 189 25.77 5.81 14.55
C GLU A 189 25.93 6.21 13.08
N THR A 190 26.17 7.48 12.78
CA THR A 190 26.34 7.98 11.42
C THR A 190 27.78 7.89 10.94
N ASN A 191 28.75 7.69 11.85
CA ASN A 191 30.16 7.58 11.49
C ASN A 191 30.56 6.13 11.17
N TYR A 192 31.51 5.98 10.24
CA TYR A 192 32.18 4.70 10.01
C TYR A 192 33.68 4.91 9.81
N THR A 193 34.09 5.58 8.72
CA THR A 193 35.49 5.98 8.53
C THR A 193 35.70 7.45 8.91
N VAL A 194 36.69 7.72 9.75
CA VAL A 194 37.08 9.08 10.14
C VAL A 194 38.56 9.28 9.85
N ILE A 195 38.87 10.26 9.02
CA ILE A 195 40.24 10.65 8.67
C ILE A 195 40.61 11.88 9.50
N LEU A 196 41.74 11.83 10.22
CA LEU A 196 42.23 12.96 10.99
C LEU A 196 43.20 13.77 10.14
N ASP A 197 42.95 15.07 10.05
CA ASP A 197 43.76 16.08 9.33
C ASP A 197 44.27 17.17 10.28
N GLY A 198 44.56 16.79 11.53
CA GLY A 198 45.11 17.63 12.60
C GLY A 198 45.17 16.88 13.93
N THR A 199 45.59 17.54 15.01
CA THR A 199 45.54 16.96 16.36
C THR A 199 44.12 17.01 16.90
N THR A 200 43.50 15.86 17.13
CA THR A 200 42.06 15.76 17.48
C THR A 200 41.82 14.83 18.66
N ALA A 201 40.89 15.18 19.55
CA ALA A 201 40.32 14.19 20.48
C ALA A 201 39.19 13.42 19.79
N ILE A 202 39.20 12.10 19.91
CA ILE A 202 38.15 11.21 19.42
C ILE A 202 37.36 10.73 20.64
N ILE A 203 36.08 11.06 20.66
CA ILE A 203 35.18 10.70 21.74
C ILE A 203 34.32 9.52 21.26
N LEU A 204 34.67 8.33 21.71
CA LEU A 204 33.89 7.10 21.51
C LEU A 204 32.69 7.09 22.45
N PRO A 205 31.53 6.56 22.00
CA PRO A 205 30.40 6.30 22.89
C PRO A 205 30.73 5.15 23.86
N MET A 206 29.97 5.07 24.95
CA MET A 206 30.08 3.95 25.89
C MET A 206 29.82 2.63 25.15
N ALA A 207 30.71 1.64 25.30
CA ALA A 207 30.62 0.38 24.57
C ALA A 207 29.23 -0.29 24.72
N GLY A 208 28.66 -0.26 25.93
CA GLY A 208 27.35 -0.83 26.25
C GLY A 208 26.14 -0.19 25.58
N THR A 209 26.30 0.96 24.90
CA THR A 209 25.20 1.53 24.09
C THR A 209 25.32 1.18 22.60
N CYS A 210 26.35 0.42 22.21
CA CYS A 210 26.68 0.20 20.80
C CYS A 210 27.43 -1.12 20.54
N GLU A 211 27.03 -2.21 21.19
CA GLU A 211 27.57 -3.56 20.93
C GLU A 211 27.61 -3.87 19.42
N GLY A 212 28.75 -4.38 18.95
CA GLY A 212 28.99 -4.71 17.54
C GLY A 212 29.31 -3.53 16.64
N ARG A 213 29.25 -2.27 17.11
CA ARG A 213 29.58 -1.09 16.29
C ARG A 213 31.06 -1.10 15.92
N VAL A 214 31.34 -0.79 14.66
CA VAL A 214 32.69 -0.72 14.10
C VAL A 214 33.00 0.69 13.63
N TYR A 215 34.17 1.20 14.01
CA TYR A 215 34.75 2.42 13.44
C TYR A 215 36.10 2.14 12.81
N ARG A 216 36.43 2.91 11.78
CA ARG A 216 37.75 2.95 11.16
C ARG A 216 38.32 4.36 11.27
N ILE A 217 39.42 4.52 11.97
CA ILE A 217 40.06 5.81 12.19
C ILE A 217 41.39 5.82 11.44
N ILE A 218 41.65 6.87 10.68
CA ILE A 218 42.87 7.04 9.89
C ILE A 218 43.56 8.33 10.32
N ALA A 219 44.63 8.24 11.11
CA ALA A 219 45.26 9.41 11.71
C ALA A 219 46.17 10.22 10.75
N ARG A 220 46.50 9.71 9.56
CA ARG A 220 47.41 10.32 8.56
C ARG A 220 48.78 10.83 9.10
N GLY A 221 49.22 10.36 10.27
CA GLY A 221 50.44 10.81 10.94
C GLY A 221 50.23 11.93 11.97
N ASN A 222 48.99 12.34 12.19
CA ASN A 222 48.59 13.21 13.28
C ASN A 222 48.48 12.42 14.59
N SER A 223 48.73 13.09 15.71
CA SER A 223 48.45 12.56 17.04
C SER A 223 46.97 12.73 17.37
N TYR A 224 46.38 11.77 18.08
CA TYR A 224 45.02 11.86 18.61
C TYR A 224 44.98 11.46 20.07
N THR A 225 43.90 11.83 20.76
CA THR A 225 43.57 11.30 22.08
C THR A 225 42.23 10.57 22.04
N LEU A 226 42.05 9.57 22.89
CA LEU A 226 40.79 8.85 23.07
C LEU A 226 40.23 9.15 24.47
N ASN A 227 38.91 9.23 24.58
CA ASN A 227 38.23 9.43 25.86
C ASN A 227 38.12 8.16 26.73
N ILE A 228 38.51 7.01 26.18
CA ILE A 228 38.45 5.70 26.84
C ILE A 228 39.66 4.87 26.46
N ASN A 229 40.01 3.93 27.34
CA ASN A 229 41.02 2.92 27.03
C ASN A 229 40.44 1.91 26.04
N ILE A 230 41.28 1.44 25.14
CA ILE A 230 40.95 0.39 24.17
C ILE A 230 41.74 -0.85 24.58
N LEU A 231 41.22 -2.04 24.28
CA LEU A 231 41.92 -3.31 24.50
C LEU A 231 42.55 -3.77 23.18
N ASP A 232 43.80 -4.24 23.25
CA ASP A 232 44.45 -4.91 22.11
C ASP A 232 44.04 -6.40 22.01
N SER A 233 44.68 -7.11 21.07
CA SER A 233 44.45 -8.54 20.82
C SER A 233 44.77 -9.44 22.00
N ASP A 234 45.59 -8.99 22.95
CA ASP A 234 46.01 -9.76 24.13
C ASP A 234 45.18 -9.40 25.37
N GLY A 235 44.18 -8.50 25.23
CA GLY A 235 43.42 -7.94 26.35
C GLY A 235 44.26 -7.01 27.22
N GLY A 236 45.47 -6.67 26.77
CA GLY A 236 46.27 -5.60 27.35
C GLY A 236 45.55 -4.28 27.06
N GLY A 237 45.33 -3.48 28.10
CA GLY A 237 44.87 -2.12 27.88
C GLY A 237 45.94 -1.39 27.08
N ILE A 238 45.63 -1.04 25.84
CA ILE A 238 46.40 -0.02 25.16
C ILE A 238 46.02 1.30 25.82
N ASP A 239 46.97 1.85 26.58
CA ASP A 239 46.90 3.23 27.06
C ASP A 239 47.15 4.17 25.87
N GLU A 240 46.29 4.07 24.84
CA GLU A 240 46.20 5.01 23.73
C GLU A 240 45.36 6.23 24.16
N THR A 241 45.52 6.71 25.39
CA THR A 241 45.12 8.09 25.74
C THR A 241 45.78 9.10 24.82
N SER A 242 46.89 8.73 24.16
CA SER A 242 47.36 9.34 22.93
C SER A 242 47.97 8.32 21.95
N GLY A 243 47.67 8.43 20.66
CA GLY A 243 48.14 7.50 19.62
C GLY A 243 48.70 8.20 18.37
N THR A 244 49.58 7.50 17.63
CA THR A 244 50.07 7.90 16.28
C THR A 244 49.79 6.84 15.22
N THR A 245 49.08 5.78 15.60
CA THR A 245 48.73 4.65 14.74
C THR A 245 47.97 5.15 13.52
N ARG A 246 48.47 4.80 12.32
CA ARG A 246 47.96 5.40 11.08
C ARG A 246 46.57 4.88 10.70
N ASN A 247 46.18 3.71 11.19
CA ASN A 247 44.90 3.07 10.92
C ASN A 247 44.49 2.23 12.13
N LEU A 248 43.32 2.53 12.68
CA LEU A 248 42.74 1.86 13.83
C LEU A 248 41.35 1.39 13.44
N VAL A 249 41.06 0.09 13.62
CA VAL A 249 39.74 -0.47 13.45
C VAL A 249 39.26 -0.93 14.81
N LEU A 250 38.17 -0.33 15.25
CA LEU A 250 37.62 -0.53 16.59
C LEU A 250 36.29 -1.24 16.51
N GLN A 251 36.08 -2.21 17.39
CA GLN A 251 34.78 -2.85 17.56
C GLN A 251 34.39 -2.94 19.04
N SER A 252 33.14 -2.62 19.33
CA SER A 252 32.55 -2.77 20.67
C SER A 252 32.03 -4.19 20.89
N ASP A 253 32.29 -4.78 22.06
CA ASP A 253 31.64 -6.02 22.53
C ASP A 253 30.47 -5.76 23.50
N GLY A 254 30.07 -4.49 23.67
CA GLY A 254 29.05 -4.09 24.66
C GLY A 254 29.61 -3.81 26.06
N THR A 255 30.89 -4.06 26.31
CA THR A 255 31.57 -3.74 27.57
C THR A 255 32.82 -2.89 27.34
N ASN A 256 33.64 -3.28 26.37
CA ASN A 256 34.90 -2.65 26.00
C ASN A 256 34.96 -2.36 24.49
N TRP A 257 35.90 -1.51 24.11
CA TRP A 257 36.31 -1.34 22.72
C TRP A 257 37.61 -2.09 22.48
N TYR A 258 37.67 -2.84 21.37
CA TYR A 258 38.85 -3.58 20.96
C TYR A 258 39.41 -3.04 19.67
N GLN A 259 40.73 -2.97 19.57
CA GLN A 259 41.41 -2.88 18.29
C GLN A 259 41.42 -4.26 17.62
N ILE A 260 40.96 -4.33 16.36
CA ILE A 260 40.76 -5.62 15.65
C ILE A 260 41.55 -5.75 14.33
N ASN A 261 42.63 -4.97 14.17
CA ASN A 261 43.44 -4.93 12.95
C ASN A 261 44.94 -4.97 13.20
#